data_AF-A0A6G3D7U3-F1
#
_entry.id   AF-A0A6G3D7U3-F1
#
_cell.length_a   1.000
_cell.length_b   1.000
_cell.length_c   1.000
_cell.angle_alpha   90.00
_cell.angle_beta   90.00
_cell.angle_gamma   90.00
#
_symmetry.space_group_name_H-M   'P 1'
#
loop_
_entity.id
_entity.type
_entity.pdbx_description
1 polymer ?
#
loop_
_entity_poly.entity_id
_entity_poly.type
_entity_poly.pdbx_seq_one_letter_code
_entity_poly.pdbx_strand_id
1 'polypeptide(L)'
;AGTGLRVTTGADRGEAVAPGVGSARSLLILLAGSLGGIVLLITGFVVAGALGVTIAGQRRDLALMRAVGATPRQIRRLAAAQSTVVAAIALVPGVAVGYLLAGRFRELLADRDVLPSELPLTVGPLPALATLLLVAAAVQLSARCAAWRTSRMPATEAVAESRSEPRTPSRARTTAGLLLILGACALSVVPLLSRTVLGASVTSVAGIVAAIGLAMSGPALVKSAGEAVVRRLRPGVAAPTWLALSNVRAYALRLSGVVSPLAMGVVFVLTYTLTQTTVLAATSDDTRT
;
A
#
# COMPACT_ATOMS: atom_id res chain seq x y z
N ALA A 1 -29.77 39.23 32.25
CA ALA A 1 -29.99 37.99 31.49
C ALA A 1 -29.29 38.14 30.15
N GLY A 2 -28.15 37.47 29.97
CA GLY A 2 -27.36 37.55 28.75
C GLY A 2 -28.14 36.96 27.57
N THR A 3 -28.22 37.70 26.48
CA THR A 3 -28.83 37.27 25.22
C THR A 3 -28.24 35.91 24.83
N GLY A 4 -29.05 34.87 24.68
CA GLY A 4 -28.64 33.49 24.34
C GLY A 4 -28.07 33.31 22.92
N LEU A 5 -27.38 34.33 22.42
CA LEU A 5 -26.72 34.38 21.13
C LEU A 5 -25.31 33.83 21.29
N ARG A 6 -25.05 32.70 20.63
CA ARG A 6 -23.71 32.09 20.56
C ARG A 6 -22.99 32.67 19.34
N VAL A 7 -22.03 33.55 19.56
CA VAL A 7 -21.17 34.08 18.50
C VAL A 7 -20.18 32.99 18.10
N THR A 8 -20.32 32.44 16.89
CA THR A 8 -19.39 31.46 16.32
C THR A 8 -18.48 32.12 15.28
N THR A 9 -17.18 31.84 15.37
CA THR A 9 -16.16 32.34 14.43
C THR A 9 -15.31 31.19 13.90
N GLY A 10 -14.81 31.29 12.67
CA GLY A 10 -13.97 30.25 12.08
C GLY A 10 -14.75 29.02 11.63
N ALA A 11 -14.27 27.81 11.96
CA ALA A 11 -14.89 26.54 11.54
C ALA A 11 -16.34 26.38 12.02
N ASP A 12 -16.66 26.87 13.22
CA ASP A 12 -17.99 26.83 13.82
C ASP A 12 -19.01 27.74 13.11
N ARG A 13 -18.55 28.71 12.30
CA ARG A 13 -19.42 29.51 11.43
C ARG A 13 -19.92 28.70 10.24
N GLY A 14 -19.08 27.82 9.69
CA GLY A 14 -19.44 26.99 8.53
C GLY A 14 -20.54 25.99 8.87
N GLU A 15 -20.46 25.34 10.03
CA GLU A 15 -21.50 24.43 10.53
C GLU A 15 -22.80 25.17 10.87
N ALA A 16 -22.71 26.39 11.39
CA ALA A 16 -23.88 27.21 11.70
C ALA A 16 -24.60 27.75 10.44
N VAL A 17 -23.87 27.98 9.34
CA VAL A 17 -24.42 28.49 8.07
C VAL A 17 -24.97 27.35 7.20
N ALA A 18 -24.38 26.16 7.25
CA ALA A 18 -24.83 25.00 6.49
C ALA A 18 -24.62 23.69 7.28
N PRO A 19 -25.64 23.21 8.03
CA PRO A 19 -25.51 22.04 8.91
C PRO A 19 -25.14 20.73 8.18
N GLY A 20 -25.27 20.65 6.85
CA GLY A 20 -24.82 19.51 6.04
C GLY A 20 -23.31 19.48 5.75
N VAL A 21 -22.59 20.60 5.90
CA VAL A 21 -21.17 20.71 5.54
C VAL A 21 -20.26 19.92 6.50
N GLY A 22 -20.62 19.83 7.78
CA GLY A 22 -19.87 19.03 8.77
C GLY A 22 -19.88 17.53 8.48
N SER A 23 -21.03 17.00 8.04
CA SER A 23 -21.17 15.59 7.63
C SER A 23 -20.38 15.29 6.36
N ALA A 24 -20.48 16.15 5.35
CA ALA A 24 -19.68 16.02 4.11
C ALA A 24 -18.17 16.07 4.39
N ARG A 25 -17.72 16.99 5.26
CA ARG A 25 -16.31 17.12 5.64
C ARG A 25 -15.79 15.87 6.37
N SER A 26 -16.54 15.34 7.33
CA SER A 26 -16.11 14.14 8.07
C SER A 26 -16.04 12.92 7.16
N LEU A 27 -16.97 12.77 6.23
CA LEU A 27 -16.94 11.73 5.19
C LEU A 27 -15.71 11.89 4.28
N LEU A 28 -15.40 13.09 3.81
CA LEU A 28 -14.23 13.35 2.98
C LEU A 28 -12.91 13.03 3.70
N ILE A 29 -12.79 13.39 4.98
CA ILE A 29 -11.61 13.05 5.79
C ILE A 29 -11.48 11.54 5.95
N LEU A 30 -12.59 10.83 6.20
CA LEU A 30 -12.60 9.38 6.35
C LEU A 30 -12.20 8.68 5.04
N LEU A 31 -12.76 9.09 3.90
CA LEU A 31 -12.43 8.52 2.60
C LEU A 31 -10.99 8.83 2.20
N ALA A 32 -10.55 10.09 2.31
CA ALA A 32 -9.18 10.48 1.99
C ALA A 32 -8.16 9.79 2.89
N GLY A 33 -8.44 9.65 4.18
CA GLY A 33 -7.60 8.92 5.14
C GLY A 33 -7.49 7.43 4.81
N SER A 34 -8.61 6.79 4.45
CA SER A 34 -8.63 5.38 4.05
C SER A 34 -7.85 5.13 2.76
N LEU A 35 -8.12 5.92 1.70
CA LEU A 35 -7.41 5.86 0.42
C LEU A 35 -5.90 6.13 0.62
N GLY A 36 -5.57 7.19 1.35
CA GLY A 36 -4.19 7.57 1.65
C GLY A 36 -3.45 6.50 2.43
N GLY A 37 -4.10 5.85 3.41
CA GLY A 37 -3.52 4.75 4.17
C GLY A 37 -3.15 3.55 3.29
N ILE A 38 -4.03 3.17 2.35
CA ILE A 38 -3.77 2.07 1.42
C ILE A 38 -2.63 2.41 0.46
N VAL A 39 -2.64 3.61 -0.11
CA VAL A 39 -1.58 4.09 -1.00
C VAL A 39 -0.23 4.12 -0.27
N LEU A 40 -0.20 4.57 0.99
CA LEU A 40 1.00 4.58 1.81
C LEU A 40 1.53 3.16 2.05
N LEU A 41 0.63 2.21 2.29
CA LEU A 41 0.97 0.79 2.50
C LEU A 41 1.54 0.15 1.24
N ILE A 42 0.91 0.38 0.07
CA ILE A 42 1.41 -0.07 -1.24
C ILE A 42 2.78 0.53 -1.50
N THR A 43 2.93 1.84 -1.29
CA THR A 43 4.20 2.57 -1.50
C THR A 43 5.30 1.98 -0.64
N GLY A 44 5.03 1.73 0.65
CA GLY A 44 5.97 1.08 1.56
C GLY A 44 6.42 -0.28 1.05
N PHE A 45 5.50 -1.09 0.52
CA PHE A 45 5.83 -2.40 -0.03
C PHE A 45 6.68 -2.31 -1.30
N VAL A 46 6.33 -1.41 -2.23
CA VAL A 46 7.11 -1.14 -3.45
C VAL A 46 8.54 -0.73 -3.09
N VAL A 47 8.68 0.23 -2.16
CA VAL A 47 10.00 0.71 -1.69
C VAL A 47 10.78 -0.43 -1.02
N ALA A 48 10.15 -1.24 -0.17
CA ALA A 48 10.82 -2.37 0.46
C ALA A 48 11.30 -3.42 -0.56
N GLY A 49 10.50 -3.68 -1.60
CA GLY A 49 10.86 -4.57 -2.70
C GLY A 49 12.03 -4.03 -3.51
N ALA A 50 11.96 -2.76 -3.93
CA ALA A 50 13.01 -2.09 -4.69
C ALA A 50 14.34 -1.99 -3.90
N LEU A 51 14.27 -1.63 -2.62
CA LEU A 51 15.42 -1.63 -1.72
C LEU A 51 16.01 -3.03 -1.53
N GLY A 52 15.16 -4.06 -1.44
CA GLY A 52 15.62 -5.44 -1.39
C GLY A 52 16.42 -5.86 -2.63
N VAL A 53 16.00 -5.42 -3.83
CA VAL A 53 16.69 -5.72 -5.09
C VAL A 53 18.00 -4.93 -5.20
N THR A 54 17.99 -3.62 -4.90
CA THR A 54 19.19 -2.77 -4.96
C THR A 54 20.26 -3.19 -3.96
N ILE A 55 19.87 -3.48 -2.70
CA ILE A 55 20.79 -4.02 -1.68
C ILE A 55 21.34 -5.39 -2.12
N ALA A 56 20.53 -6.22 -2.80
CA ALA A 56 21.02 -7.48 -3.33
C ALA A 56 22.03 -7.31 -4.48
N GLY A 57 21.99 -6.21 -5.23
CA GLY A 57 22.99 -5.85 -6.23
C GLY A 57 24.31 -5.39 -5.62
N GLN A 58 24.28 -4.70 -4.49
CA GLN A 58 25.47 -4.16 -3.78
C GLN A 58 26.16 -5.19 -2.86
N ARG A 59 25.83 -6.48 -2.97
CA ARG A 59 26.35 -7.52 -2.05
C ARG A 59 27.86 -7.60 -2.00
N ARG A 60 28.55 -7.43 -3.14
CA ARG A 60 30.02 -7.46 -3.20
C ARG A 60 30.62 -6.31 -2.39
N ASP A 61 30.12 -5.09 -2.58
CA ASP A 61 30.58 -3.90 -1.84
C ASP A 61 30.31 -4.03 -0.33
N LEU A 62 29.14 -4.58 0.03
CA LEU A 62 28.81 -4.88 1.44
C LEU A 62 29.71 -5.95 2.04
N ALA A 63 30.10 -6.97 1.27
CA ALA A 63 31.03 -8.01 1.71
C ALA A 63 32.44 -7.44 1.91
N LEU A 64 32.92 -6.58 1.00
CA LEU A 64 34.19 -5.87 1.13
C LEU A 64 34.20 -4.96 2.37
N MET A 65 33.13 -4.19 2.60
CA MET A 65 33.02 -3.38 3.82
C MET A 65 33.06 -4.24 5.10
N ARG A 66 32.45 -5.43 5.09
CA ARG A 66 32.52 -6.36 6.23
C ARG A 66 33.91 -6.97 6.40
N ALA A 67 34.65 -7.20 5.32
CA ALA A 67 36.05 -7.66 5.38
C ALA A 67 36.97 -6.63 6.06
N VAL A 68 36.65 -5.33 5.94
CA VAL A 68 37.34 -4.23 6.63
C VAL A 68 36.79 -3.97 8.05
N GLY A 69 35.84 -4.79 8.53
CA GLY A 69 35.32 -4.72 9.90
C GLY A 69 34.02 -3.93 10.08
N ALA A 70 33.32 -3.56 9.00
CA ALA A 70 32.05 -2.86 9.11
C ALA A 70 30.97 -3.70 9.83
N THR A 71 30.27 -3.07 10.77
CA THR A 71 29.20 -3.71 11.53
C THR A 71 27.88 -3.75 10.73
N PRO A 72 27.00 -4.75 10.95
CA PRO A 72 25.69 -4.82 10.29
C PRO A 72 24.78 -3.62 10.61
N ARG A 73 25.03 -2.91 11.72
CA ARG A 73 24.34 -1.67 12.08
C ARG A 73 24.75 -0.51 11.16
N GLN A 74 26.01 -0.41 10.76
CA GLN A 74 26.50 0.62 9.83
C GLN A 74 25.90 0.42 8.44
N ILE A 75 25.85 -0.83 7.95
CA ILE A 75 25.23 -1.17 6.66
C ILE A 75 23.74 -0.76 6.63
N ARG A 76 23.01 -1.06 7.71
CA ARG A 76 21.59 -0.67 7.83
C ARG A 76 21.39 0.84 7.85
N ARG A 77 22.26 1.57 8.56
CA ARG A 77 22.20 3.04 8.62
C ARG A 77 22.53 3.65 7.26
N LEU A 78 23.50 3.10 6.54
CA LEU A 78 23.87 3.55 5.21
C LEU A 78 22.70 3.38 4.22
N ALA A 79 22.09 2.19 4.19
CA ALA A 79 20.93 1.92 3.32
C ALA A 79 19.75 2.86 3.64
N ALA A 80 19.47 3.10 4.93
CA ALA A 80 18.43 4.03 5.36
C ALA A 80 18.76 5.49 4.99
N ALA A 81 20.03 5.90 5.08
CA ALA A 81 20.46 7.23 4.68
C ALA A 81 20.31 7.43 3.17
N GLN A 82 20.76 6.48 2.36
CA GLN A 82 20.59 6.51 0.90
C GLN A 82 19.12 6.61 0.51
N SER A 83 18.25 5.79 1.11
CA SER A 83 16.81 5.86 0.82
C SER A 83 16.20 7.20 1.26
N THR A 84 16.70 7.81 2.33
CA THR A 84 16.21 9.11 2.81
C THR A 84 16.57 10.23 1.84
N VAL A 85 17.79 10.22 1.30
CA VAL A 85 18.22 11.20 0.28
C VAL A 85 17.35 11.08 -0.97
N VAL A 86 17.13 9.85 -1.46
CA VAL A 86 16.25 9.62 -2.62
C VAL A 86 14.83 10.07 -2.34
N ALA A 87 14.29 9.78 -1.16
CA ALA A 87 12.95 10.22 -0.77
C ALA A 87 12.83 11.74 -0.67
N ALA A 88 13.85 12.43 -0.12
CA ALA A 88 13.86 13.88 -0.02
C ALA A 88 13.82 14.56 -1.40
N ILE A 89 14.60 14.03 -2.36
CA ILE A 89 14.60 14.52 -3.74
C ILE A 89 13.25 14.24 -4.41
N ALA A 90 12.65 13.07 -4.19
CA ALA A 90 11.36 12.70 -4.78
C ALA A 90 10.15 13.44 -4.17
N LEU A 91 10.25 13.85 -2.90
CA LEU A 91 9.18 14.54 -2.18
C LEU A 91 8.88 15.93 -2.76
N VAL A 92 9.90 16.66 -3.21
CA VAL A 92 9.74 18.01 -3.77
C VAL A 92 8.80 18.02 -4.99
N PRO A 93 9.07 17.27 -6.08
CA PRO A 93 8.14 17.20 -7.21
C PRO A 93 6.85 16.48 -6.84
N GLY A 94 6.88 15.49 -5.93
CA GLY A 94 5.69 14.77 -5.49
C GLY A 94 4.64 15.67 -4.83
N VAL A 95 5.08 16.56 -3.92
CA VAL A 95 4.20 17.53 -3.27
C VAL A 95 3.70 18.58 -4.26
N ALA A 96 4.56 19.07 -5.15
CA ALA A 96 4.18 20.04 -6.18
C ALA A 96 3.09 19.49 -7.11
N VAL A 97 3.29 18.27 -7.63
CA VAL A 97 2.30 17.57 -8.47
C VAL A 97 1.04 17.26 -7.66
N GLY A 98 1.16 16.88 -6.38
CA GLY A 98 0.04 16.63 -5.49
C GLY A 98 -0.88 17.84 -5.34
N TYR A 99 -0.33 19.04 -5.12
CA TYR A 99 -1.14 20.27 -5.06
C TYR A 99 -1.78 20.62 -6.40
N LEU A 100 -1.07 20.42 -7.52
CA LEU A 100 -1.62 20.64 -8.87
C LEU A 100 -2.83 19.73 -9.14
N LEU A 101 -2.71 18.45 -8.80
CA LEU A 101 -3.79 17.47 -8.95
C LEU A 101 -4.94 17.72 -7.98
N ALA A 102 -4.68 18.19 -6.76
CA ALA A 102 -5.72 18.53 -5.79
C ALA A 102 -6.67 19.62 -6.32
N GLY A 103 -6.13 20.61 -7.03
CA GLY A 103 -6.94 21.63 -7.70
C GLY A 103 -7.92 21.03 -8.72
N ARG A 104 -7.40 20.19 -9.63
CA ARG A 104 -8.21 19.51 -10.65
C ARG A 104 -9.20 18.51 -10.07
N PHE A 105 -8.83 17.83 -8.99
CA PHE A 105 -9.72 16.91 -8.31
C PHE A 105 -10.91 17.64 -7.68
N ARG A 106 -10.71 18.85 -7.12
CA ARG A 106 -11.81 19.66 -6.61
C ARG A 106 -12.76 20.10 -7.71
N GLU A 107 -12.25 20.54 -8.86
CA GLU A 107 -13.08 20.89 -10.03
C GLU A 107 -13.98 19.71 -10.43
N LEU A 108 -13.40 18.51 -10.57
CA LEU A 108 -14.15 17.30 -10.90
C LEU A 108 -15.20 16.92 -9.84
N LEU A 109 -14.93 17.20 -8.56
CA LEU A 109 -15.86 16.92 -7.47
C LEU A 109 -17.01 17.94 -7.40
N ALA A 110 -16.73 19.20 -7.74
CA ALA A 110 -17.73 20.25 -7.85
C ALA A 110 -18.66 20.01 -9.05
N ASP A 111 -18.11 19.61 -10.21
CA ASP A 111 -18.90 19.27 -11.41
C ASP A 111 -19.87 18.10 -11.21
N ARG A 112 -19.64 17.29 -10.17
CA ARG A 112 -20.43 16.09 -9.84
C ARG A 112 -21.42 16.33 -8.70
N ASP A 113 -21.61 17.58 -8.25
CA ASP A 113 -22.43 17.96 -7.09
C ASP A 113 -22.07 17.22 -5.77
N VAL A 114 -20.87 16.64 -5.69
CA VAL A 114 -20.42 15.91 -4.49
C VAL A 114 -19.96 16.89 -3.40
N LEU A 115 -19.43 18.05 -3.80
CA LEU A 115 -19.03 19.12 -2.88
C LEU A 115 -19.80 20.41 -3.20
N PRO A 116 -20.34 21.10 -2.18
CA PRO A 116 -20.78 22.48 -2.33
C PRO A 116 -19.60 23.33 -2.85
N SER A 117 -19.85 24.16 -3.86
CA SER A 117 -18.88 25.12 -4.41
C SER A 117 -18.30 26.05 -3.32
N GLU A 118 -19.09 26.26 -2.28
CA GLU A 118 -18.81 26.99 -1.03
C GLU A 118 -17.64 26.43 -0.21
N LEU A 119 -17.17 25.18 -0.44
CA LEU A 119 -16.09 24.59 0.33
C LEU A 119 -14.72 25.04 -0.23
N PRO A 120 -13.98 25.96 0.43
CA PRO A 120 -12.70 26.42 -0.09
C PRO A 120 -11.63 25.33 0.01
N LEU A 121 -10.89 25.10 -1.07
CA LEU A 121 -9.62 24.38 -0.97
C LEU A 121 -8.67 25.19 -0.12
N THR A 122 -8.49 24.78 1.13
CA THR A 122 -7.50 25.38 2.01
C THR A 122 -6.15 24.77 1.68
N VAL A 123 -5.39 25.45 0.83
CA VAL A 123 -3.99 25.10 0.57
C VAL A 123 -3.16 25.55 1.77
N GLY A 124 -2.95 24.64 2.70
CA GLY A 124 -2.15 24.86 3.90
C GLY A 124 -0.81 24.13 3.86
N PRO A 125 0.17 24.54 4.68
CA PRO A 125 1.43 23.81 4.86
C PRO A 125 1.24 22.49 5.63
N LEU A 126 0.13 22.36 6.38
CA LEU A 126 -0.15 21.18 7.21
C LEU A 126 -0.25 19.88 6.38
N PRO A 127 -1.04 19.79 5.29
CA PRO A 127 -1.03 18.62 4.41
C PRO A 127 0.35 18.26 3.86
N ALA A 128 1.13 19.24 3.40
CA ALA A 128 2.50 18.99 2.90
C ALA A 128 3.41 18.41 3.99
N LEU A 129 3.37 18.97 5.20
CA LEU A 129 4.14 18.47 6.33
C LEU A 129 3.70 17.06 6.74
N ALA A 130 2.40 16.80 6.75
CA ALA A 130 1.86 15.46 7.04
C ALA A 130 2.32 14.43 5.99
N THR A 131 2.24 14.77 4.69
CA THR A 131 2.73 13.92 3.61
C THR A 131 4.23 13.66 3.73
N LEU A 132 5.02 14.70 4.02
CA LEU A 132 6.45 14.58 4.20
C LEU A 132 6.80 13.63 5.35
N LEU A 133 6.15 13.78 6.50
CA LEU A 133 6.37 12.92 7.66
C LEU A 133 5.93 11.47 7.38
N LEU A 134 4.76 11.27 6.79
CA LEU A 134 4.23 9.94 6.49
C LEU A 134 5.09 9.19 5.47
N VAL A 135 5.48 9.85 4.38
CA VAL A 135 6.33 9.25 3.33
C VAL A 135 7.74 8.99 3.88
N ALA A 136 8.33 9.93 4.61
CA ALA A 136 9.64 9.72 5.23
C ALA A 136 9.61 8.55 6.22
N ALA A 137 8.57 8.45 7.06
CA ALA A 137 8.38 7.34 7.98
C ALA A 137 8.21 6.00 7.25
N ALA A 138 7.39 5.97 6.19
CA ALA A 138 7.19 4.78 5.37
C ALA A 138 8.49 4.32 4.70
N VAL A 139 9.25 5.23 4.09
CA VAL A 139 10.54 4.91 3.46
C VAL A 139 11.54 4.41 4.49
N GLN A 140 11.65 5.08 5.65
CA GLN A 140 12.55 4.66 6.73
C GLN A 140 12.19 3.27 7.27
N LEU A 141 10.90 3.00 7.46
CA LEU A 141 10.42 1.69 7.91
C LEU A 141 10.74 0.62 6.86
N SER A 142 10.42 0.87 5.59
CA SER A 142 10.72 -0.04 4.47
C SER A 142 12.21 -0.31 4.31
N ALA A 143 13.05 0.73 4.41
CA ALA A 143 14.50 0.59 4.34
C ALA A 143 15.05 -0.22 5.51
N ARG A 144 14.57 0.02 6.72
CA ARG A 144 14.95 -0.77 7.91
C ARG A 144 14.50 -2.21 7.79
N CYS A 145 13.29 -2.47 7.32
CA CYS A 145 12.77 -3.82 7.10
C CYS A 145 13.58 -4.57 6.03
N ALA A 146 13.85 -3.94 4.89
CA ALA A 146 14.67 -4.52 3.82
C ALA A 146 16.10 -4.80 4.31
N ALA A 147 16.72 -3.83 4.99
CA ALA A 147 18.08 -3.97 5.51
C ALA A 147 18.17 -4.96 6.67
N TRP A 148 17.16 -5.07 7.54
CA TRP A 148 17.08 -6.12 8.57
C TRP A 148 17.11 -7.51 7.92
N ARG A 149 16.29 -7.69 6.88
CA ARG A 149 16.20 -8.95 6.13
C ARG A 149 17.54 -9.36 5.51
N THR A 150 18.34 -8.40 5.07
CA THR A 150 19.69 -8.65 4.52
C THR A 150 20.76 -8.79 5.61
N SER A 151 20.68 -8.03 6.71
CA SER A 151 21.70 -8.00 7.77
C SER A 151 21.81 -9.29 8.58
N ARG A 152 20.75 -10.11 8.60
CA ARG A 152 20.76 -11.48 9.17
C ARG A 152 21.43 -12.52 8.26
N MET A 153 21.95 -12.12 7.09
CA MET A 153 22.75 -13.00 6.24
C MET A 153 24.16 -13.15 6.85
N PRO A 154 24.59 -14.38 7.18
CA PRO A 154 25.96 -14.63 7.63
C PRO A 154 26.95 -14.20 6.54
N ALA A 155 28.03 -13.51 6.93
CA ALA A 155 29.07 -13.05 6.01
C ALA A 155 29.83 -14.20 5.34
N THR A 156 29.78 -15.40 5.92
CA THR A 156 30.42 -16.61 5.42
C THR A 156 29.74 -17.21 4.18
N GLU A 157 28.43 -16.98 3.98
CA GLU A 157 27.69 -17.35 2.76
C GLU A 157 27.97 -16.41 1.58
N ALA A 158 28.57 -15.23 1.81
CA ALA A 158 28.79 -14.23 0.78
C ALA A 158 30.08 -14.49 -0.05
N VAL A 159 30.99 -15.31 0.46
CA VAL A 159 32.27 -15.68 -0.19
C VAL A 159 32.22 -17.10 -0.76
N ALA A 160 31.32 -17.95 -0.25
CA ALA A 160 31.10 -19.30 -0.79
C ALA A 160 30.19 -19.24 -2.03
N GLU A 161 30.77 -18.88 -3.18
CA GLU A 161 30.14 -18.93 -4.48
C GLU A 161 29.57 -20.35 -4.79
N SER A 162 28.39 -20.41 -5.43
CA SER A 162 27.83 -21.54 -6.24
C SER A 162 26.57 -22.32 -5.81
N ARG A 163 25.84 -21.98 -4.74
CA ARG A 163 24.45 -22.49 -4.62
C ARG A 163 23.46 -21.40 -4.24
N SER A 164 22.63 -21.04 -5.23
CA SER A 164 21.38 -20.33 -4.97
C SER A 164 20.53 -21.18 -4.03
N GLU A 165 20.52 -20.85 -2.74
CA GLU A 165 19.55 -21.47 -1.87
C GLU A 165 18.18 -20.81 -2.11
N PRO A 166 17.16 -21.57 -2.59
CA PRO A 166 15.81 -21.06 -2.74
C PRO A 166 15.26 -20.90 -1.33
N ARG A 167 15.44 -19.70 -0.74
CA ARG A 167 14.92 -19.40 0.59
C ARG A 167 13.41 -19.57 0.57
N THR A 168 12.93 -20.56 1.32
CA THR A 168 11.50 -20.84 1.42
C THR A 168 10.82 -19.70 2.18
N PRO A 169 9.62 -19.27 1.75
CA PRO A 169 8.85 -18.28 2.49
C PRO A 169 8.52 -18.82 3.88
N SER A 170 8.66 -17.99 4.92
CA SER A 170 8.35 -18.39 6.30
C SER A 170 6.89 -18.81 6.41
N ARG A 171 6.64 -20.06 6.84
CA ARG A 171 5.28 -20.63 6.93
C ARG A 171 4.35 -19.76 7.80
N ALA A 172 4.83 -19.24 8.92
CA ALA A 172 4.07 -18.37 9.81
C ALA A 172 3.55 -17.08 9.14
N ARG A 173 4.36 -16.44 8.30
CA ARG A 173 3.93 -15.23 7.56
C ARG A 173 2.88 -15.59 6.50
N THR A 174 3.05 -16.74 5.85
CA THR A 174 2.10 -17.21 4.84
C THR A 174 0.76 -17.57 5.46
N THR A 175 0.75 -18.30 6.58
CA THR A 175 -0.48 -18.68 7.28
C THR A 175 -1.18 -17.44 7.84
N ALA A 176 -0.45 -16.52 8.46
CA ALA A 176 -1.03 -15.25 8.92
C ALA A 176 -1.63 -14.44 7.75
N GLY A 177 -0.92 -14.32 6.62
CA GLY A 177 -1.43 -13.62 5.43
C GLY A 177 -2.68 -14.30 4.85
N LEU A 178 -2.71 -15.63 4.82
CA LEU A 178 -3.87 -16.38 4.32
C LEU A 178 -5.08 -16.26 5.26
N LEU A 179 -4.85 -16.26 6.57
CA LEU A 179 -5.90 -16.02 7.57
C LEU A 179 -6.49 -14.61 7.44
N LEU A 180 -5.66 -13.59 7.16
CA LEU A 180 -6.15 -12.24 6.89
C LEU A 180 -6.99 -12.19 5.61
N ILE A 181 -6.59 -12.88 4.54
CA ILE A 181 -7.39 -12.97 3.32
C ILE A 181 -8.74 -13.65 3.60
N LEU A 182 -8.75 -14.76 4.35
CA LEU A 182 -9.99 -15.44 4.75
C LEU A 182 -10.89 -14.53 5.58
N GLY A 183 -10.32 -13.80 6.55
CA GLY A 183 -11.05 -12.82 7.35
C GLY A 183 -11.62 -11.68 6.50
N ALA A 184 -10.87 -11.17 5.53
CA ALA A 184 -11.36 -10.16 4.59
C ALA A 184 -12.51 -10.66 3.71
N CYS A 185 -12.43 -11.91 3.23
CA CYS A 185 -13.54 -12.54 2.50
C CYS A 185 -14.77 -12.67 3.37
N ALA A 186 -14.64 -13.09 4.63
CA ALA A 186 -15.75 -13.19 5.58
C ALA A 186 -16.38 -11.81 5.86
N LEU A 187 -15.55 -10.78 6.08
CA LEU A 187 -16.02 -9.40 6.24
C LEU A 187 -16.74 -8.88 4.99
N SER A 188 -16.35 -9.34 3.79
CA SER A 188 -17.01 -8.99 2.53
C SER A 188 -18.39 -9.61 2.35
N VAL A 189 -18.79 -10.57 3.20
CA VAL A 189 -20.14 -11.17 3.21
C VAL A 189 -21.12 -10.32 4.03
N VAL A 190 -20.64 -9.56 5.03
CA VAL A 190 -21.48 -8.72 5.89
C VAL A 190 -22.38 -7.73 5.12
N PRO A 191 -21.92 -7.04 4.06
CA PRO A 191 -22.76 -6.15 3.26
C PRO A 191 -23.87 -6.90 2.48
N LEU A 192 -23.69 -8.19 2.19
CA LEU A 192 -24.71 -8.99 1.51
C LEU A 192 -25.88 -9.31 2.45
N LEU A 193 -25.60 -9.44 3.75
CA LEU A 193 -26.59 -9.76 4.79
C LEU A 193 -27.23 -8.50 5.39
N SER A 194 -26.47 -7.41 5.48
CA SER A 194 -26.92 -6.13 6.03
C SER A 194 -26.80 -5.04 4.96
N ARG A 195 -27.89 -4.80 4.22
CA ARG A 195 -28.01 -3.75 3.19
C ARG A 195 -28.09 -2.35 3.83
N THR A 196 -27.09 -2.01 4.64
CA THR A 196 -27.00 -0.73 5.35
C THR A 196 -25.72 -0.02 4.95
N VAL A 197 -25.70 1.30 5.11
CA VAL A 197 -24.51 2.15 4.87
C VAL A 197 -23.32 1.70 5.75
N LEU A 198 -23.61 1.18 6.95
CA LEU A 198 -22.61 0.56 7.83
C LEU A 198 -22.01 -0.72 7.22
N GLY A 199 -22.78 -1.52 6.48
CA GLY A 199 -22.27 -2.68 5.75
C GLY A 199 -21.28 -2.28 4.64
N ALA A 200 -21.56 -1.22 3.89
CA ALA A 200 -20.68 -0.74 2.81
C ALA A 200 -19.32 -0.25 3.32
N SER A 201 -19.25 0.33 4.53
CA SER A 201 -17.97 0.77 5.11
C SER A 201 -17.09 -0.41 5.54
N VAL A 202 -17.69 -1.55 5.94
CA VAL A 202 -16.96 -2.80 6.25
C VAL A 202 -16.21 -3.32 5.02
N THR A 203 -16.73 -3.12 3.81
CA THR A 203 -16.05 -3.55 2.57
C THR A 203 -14.72 -2.82 2.35
N SER A 204 -14.64 -1.54 2.72
CA SER A 204 -13.38 -0.78 2.64
C SER A 204 -12.33 -1.32 3.61
N VAL A 205 -12.75 -1.66 4.83
CA VAL A 205 -11.88 -2.30 5.83
C VAL A 205 -11.44 -3.69 5.34
N ALA A 206 -12.35 -4.47 4.76
CA ALA A 206 -12.04 -5.76 4.17
C ALA A 206 -10.99 -5.64 3.05
N GLY A 207 -11.09 -4.63 2.19
CA GLY A 207 -10.08 -4.35 1.15
C GLY A 207 -8.68 -4.08 1.72
N ILE A 208 -8.59 -3.29 2.80
CA ILE A 208 -7.32 -3.04 3.52
C ILE A 208 -6.75 -4.35 4.07
N VAL A 209 -7.58 -5.14 4.76
CA VAL A 209 -7.16 -6.41 5.36
C VAL A 209 -6.72 -7.40 4.27
N ALA A 210 -7.43 -7.46 3.15
CA ALA A 210 -7.07 -8.28 2.00
C ALA A 210 -5.72 -7.85 1.40
N ALA A 211 -5.49 -6.55 1.23
CA ALA A 211 -4.22 -6.02 0.74
C ALA A 211 -3.05 -6.38 1.68
N ILE A 212 -3.23 -6.27 3.00
CA ILE A 212 -2.22 -6.69 3.98
C ILE A 212 -1.98 -8.20 3.91
N GLY A 213 -3.05 -9.00 3.85
CA GLY A 213 -2.96 -10.45 3.72
C GLY A 213 -2.21 -10.88 2.45
N LEU A 214 -2.45 -10.19 1.34
CA LEU A 214 -1.77 -10.41 0.07
C LEU A 214 -0.31 -9.97 0.08
N ALA A 215 0.02 -8.87 0.76
CA ALA A 215 1.39 -8.44 0.99
C ALA A 215 2.18 -9.49 1.78
N MET A 216 1.57 -10.09 2.80
CA MET A 216 2.21 -11.09 3.67
C MET A 216 2.35 -12.47 2.99
N SER A 217 1.33 -12.91 2.27
CA SER A 217 1.27 -14.20 1.56
C SER A 217 1.93 -14.17 0.19
N GLY A 218 2.15 -12.99 -0.38
CA GLY A 218 2.67 -12.76 -1.73
C GLY A 218 3.86 -13.62 -2.15
N PRO A 219 4.94 -13.74 -1.36
CA PRO A 219 6.08 -14.55 -1.74
C PRO A 219 5.77 -16.05 -1.82
N ALA A 220 4.80 -16.52 -1.03
CA ALA A 220 4.34 -17.91 -1.11
C ALA A 220 3.36 -18.12 -2.26
N LEU A 221 2.48 -17.16 -2.54
CA LEU A 221 1.56 -17.19 -3.68
C LEU A 221 2.31 -17.19 -5.01
N VAL A 222 3.33 -16.34 -5.17
CA VAL A 222 4.17 -16.32 -6.37
C VAL A 222 4.90 -17.67 -6.54
N LYS A 223 5.41 -18.23 -5.44
CA LYS A 223 6.06 -19.54 -5.47
C LYS A 223 5.09 -20.67 -5.83
N SER A 224 3.93 -20.73 -5.18
CA SER A 224 2.93 -21.79 -5.41
C SER A 224 2.31 -21.70 -6.80
N ALA A 225 2.07 -20.49 -7.30
CA ALA A 225 1.64 -20.25 -8.68
C ALA A 225 2.69 -20.72 -9.67
N GLY A 226 3.98 -20.38 -9.45
CA GLY A 226 5.08 -20.88 -10.27
C GLY A 226 5.17 -22.41 -10.28
N GLU A 227 5.02 -23.06 -9.13
CA GLU A 227 5.00 -24.53 -9.02
C GLU A 227 3.76 -25.15 -9.70
N ALA A 228 2.59 -24.54 -9.56
CA ALA A 228 1.37 -25.01 -10.20
C ALA A 228 1.46 -24.92 -11.73
N VAL A 229 1.99 -23.80 -12.26
CA VAL A 229 2.21 -23.62 -13.70
C VAL A 229 3.22 -24.64 -14.20
N VAL A 230 4.35 -24.82 -13.52
CA VAL A 230 5.35 -25.83 -13.90
C VAL A 230 4.78 -27.25 -13.88
N ARG A 231 3.96 -27.61 -12.88
CA ARG A 231 3.27 -28.91 -12.85
C ARG A 231 2.25 -29.10 -13.98
N ARG A 232 1.67 -28.01 -14.51
CA ARG A 232 0.66 -28.04 -15.58
C ARG A 232 1.30 -28.12 -16.97
N LEU A 233 2.60 -27.86 -17.10
CA LEU A 233 3.31 -27.97 -18.38
C LEU A 233 3.38 -29.43 -18.83
N ARG A 234 3.08 -29.67 -20.10
CA ARG A 234 3.26 -30.99 -20.73
C ARG A 234 4.75 -31.26 -20.96
N PRO A 235 5.21 -32.53 -20.97
CA PRO A 235 6.54 -32.86 -21.48
C PRO A 235 6.58 -32.47 -22.98
N GLY A 236 7.42 -31.49 -23.34
CA GLY A 236 7.54 -31.00 -24.74
C GLY A 236 7.50 -29.48 -24.94
N VAL A 237 7.45 -28.68 -23.86
CA VAL A 237 7.47 -27.21 -23.98
C VAL A 237 8.85 -26.72 -24.43
N ALA A 238 8.88 -25.69 -25.27
CA ALA A 238 10.11 -25.06 -25.74
C ALA A 238 11.06 -24.68 -24.58
N ALA A 239 12.35 -24.92 -24.76
CA ALA A 239 13.39 -24.65 -23.76
C ALA A 239 13.35 -23.22 -23.16
N PRO A 240 13.08 -22.14 -23.93
CA PRO A 240 12.96 -20.80 -23.37
C PRO A 240 11.82 -20.67 -22.35
N THR A 241 10.67 -21.29 -22.62
CA THR A 241 9.51 -21.27 -21.72
C THR A 241 9.80 -22.00 -20.42
N TRP A 242 10.49 -23.14 -20.51
CA TRP A 242 10.92 -23.89 -19.33
C TRP A 242 11.93 -23.11 -18.48
N LEU A 243 12.92 -22.46 -19.12
CA LEU A 243 13.89 -21.60 -18.46
C LEU A 243 13.25 -20.36 -17.82
N ALA A 244 12.26 -19.75 -18.47
CA ALA A 244 11.52 -18.62 -17.92
C ALA A 244 10.76 -19.03 -16.65
N LEU A 245 10.07 -20.17 -16.66
CA LEU A 245 9.27 -20.64 -15.53
C LEU A 245 10.13 -21.17 -14.38
N SER A 246 11.26 -21.81 -14.67
CA SER A 246 12.22 -22.20 -13.64
C SER A 246 12.86 -20.97 -12.98
N ASN A 247 13.14 -19.90 -13.73
CA ASN A 247 13.57 -18.61 -13.18
C ASN A 247 12.49 -17.98 -12.28
N VAL A 248 11.22 -17.99 -12.69
CA VAL A 248 10.12 -17.48 -11.85
C VAL A 248 10.04 -18.23 -10.53
N ARG A 249 10.21 -19.56 -10.56
CA ARG A 249 10.23 -20.40 -9.36
C ARG A 249 11.44 -20.12 -8.48
N ALA A 250 12.64 -20.03 -9.06
CA ALA A 250 13.90 -19.80 -8.34
C ALA A 250 13.94 -18.40 -7.69
N TYR A 251 13.40 -17.40 -8.38
CA TYR A 251 13.43 -15.99 -7.95
C TYR A 251 12.07 -15.49 -7.40
N ALA A 252 11.18 -16.39 -6.97
CA ALA A 252 9.85 -16.06 -6.47
C ALA A 252 9.84 -14.98 -5.36
N LEU A 253 10.83 -15.00 -4.46
CA LEU A 253 10.97 -13.99 -3.41
C LEU A 253 11.29 -12.58 -3.96
N ARG A 254 12.06 -12.50 -5.06
CA ARG A 254 12.38 -11.22 -5.72
C ARG A 254 11.18 -10.73 -6.52
N LEU A 255 10.55 -11.62 -7.29
CA LEU A 255 9.36 -11.32 -8.09
C LEU A 255 8.19 -10.85 -7.21
N SER A 256 8.02 -11.42 -6.02
CA SER A 256 6.99 -10.98 -5.09
C SER A 256 7.14 -9.52 -4.65
N GLY A 257 8.35 -8.95 -4.65
CA GLY A 257 8.54 -7.53 -4.38
C GLY A 257 7.81 -6.62 -5.38
N VAL A 258 7.52 -7.13 -6.59
CA VAL A 258 6.78 -6.43 -7.65
C VAL A 258 5.34 -6.93 -7.75
N VAL A 259 5.14 -8.25 -7.72
CA VAL A 259 3.81 -8.86 -7.91
C VAL A 259 2.85 -8.52 -6.76
N SER A 260 3.33 -8.52 -5.51
CA SER A 260 2.48 -8.24 -4.35
C SER A 260 1.89 -6.83 -4.35
N PRO A 261 2.66 -5.74 -4.55
CA PRO A 261 2.07 -4.40 -4.59
C PRO A 261 1.18 -4.18 -5.81
N LEU A 262 1.49 -4.81 -6.97
CA LEU A 262 0.57 -4.81 -8.11
C LEU A 262 -0.76 -5.45 -7.74
N ALA A 263 -0.72 -6.64 -7.13
CA ALA A 263 -1.92 -7.35 -6.74
C ALA A 263 -2.72 -6.59 -5.65
N MET A 264 -2.04 -5.92 -4.71
CA MET A 264 -2.67 -5.03 -3.74
C MET A 264 -3.36 -3.85 -4.41
N GLY A 265 -2.71 -3.23 -5.40
CA GLY A 265 -3.30 -2.15 -6.19
C GLY A 265 -4.54 -2.60 -6.95
N VAL A 266 -4.50 -3.79 -7.55
CA VAL A 266 -5.67 -4.39 -8.23
C VAL A 266 -6.81 -4.65 -7.25
N VAL A 267 -6.53 -5.27 -6.10
CA VAL A 267 -7.54 -5.49 -5.05
C VAL A 267 -8.14 -4.17 -4.59
N PHE A 268 -7.30 -3.16 -4.32
CA PHE A 268 -7.75 -1.85 -3.90
C PHE A 268 -8.69 -1.19 -4.91
N VAL A 269 -8.29 -1.13 -6.19
CA VAL A 269 -9.09 -0.52 -7.26
C VAL A 269 -10.40 -1.28 -7.46
N LEU A 270 -10.35 -2.61 -7.49
CA LEU A 270 -11.55 -3.44 -7.62
C LEU A 270 -12.50 -3.26 -6.44
N THR A 271 -12.00 -3.34 -5.20
CA THR A 271 -12.84 -3.17 -4.01
C THR A 271 -13.50 -1.80 -4.01
N TYR A 272 -12.74 -0.72 -4.23
CA TYR A 272 -13.31 0.63 -4.17
C TYR A 272 -14.32 0.90 -5.28
N THR A 273 -14.02 0.45 -6.51
CA THR A 273 -14.93 0.62 -7.66
C THR A 273 -16.19 -0.21 -7.48
N LEU A 274 -16.05 -1.50 -7.13
CA LEU A 274 -17.18 -2.42 -6.99
C LEU A 274 -18.09 -2.06 -5.80
N THR A 275 -17.53 -1.56 -4.70
CA THR A 275 -18.35 -1.06 -3.58
C THR A 275 -19.26 0.08 -4.05
N GLN A 276 -18.74 1.05 -4.81
CA GLN A 276 -19.56 2.15 -5.30
C GLN A 276 -20.64 1.69 -6.29
N THR A 277 -20.29 0.85 -7.27
CA THR A 277 -21.28 0.35 -8.24
C THR A 277 -22.36 -0.49 -7.58
N THR A 278 -22.00 -1.28 -6.56
CA THR A 278 -22.95 -2.13 -5.83
C THR A 278 -23.92 -1.29 -5.01
N VAL A 279 -23.43 -0.25 -4.32
CA VAL A 279 -24.30 0.67 -3.56
C VAL A 279 -25.27 1.39 -4.50
N LEU A 280 -24.78 1.92 -5.63
CA LEU A 280 -25.64 2.59 -6.61
C LEU A 280 -26.71 1.65 -7.19
N ALA A 281 -26.33 0.42 -7.53
CA ALA A 281 -27.27 -0.59 -8.01
C ALA A 281 -28.35 -0.91 -6.96
N ALA A 282 -27.95 -1.09 -5.70
CA ALA A 282 -28.88 -1.36 -4.60
C ALA A 282 -29.86 -0.20 -4.36
N THR A 283 -29.39 1.05 -4.37
CA THR A 283 -30.27 2.23 -4.22
C THR A 283 -31.25 2.35 -5.38
N SER A 284 -30.84 2.03 -6.61
CA SER A 284 -31.75 2.08 -7.77
C SER A 284 -32.87 1.03 -7.70
N ASP A 285 -32.60 -0.13 -7.10
CA ASP A 285 -33.60 -1.19 -6.91
C ASP A 285 -34.63 -0.80 -5.84
N ASP A 286 -34.18 -0.21 -4.73
CA ASP A 286 -35.08 0.28 -3.66
C ASP A 286 -36.00 1.42 -4.14
N THR A 287 -35.57 2.23 -5.11
CA THR A 287 -36.44 3.28 -5.70
C THR A 287 -37.48 2.76 -6.69
N ARG A 288 -37.37 1.50 -7.15
CA ARG A 288 -38.33 0.89 -8.08
C ARG A 288 -39.44 0.11 -7.37
N THR A 289 -39.27 -0.22 -6.09
CA THR A 289 -40.25 -0.90 -5.23
C THR A 289 -41.03 0.09 -4.39
#